data_AF-A0A133XJ43-F1
#
_entry.id   AF-A0A133XJ43-F1
#
_cell.length_a   1.000
_cell.length_b   1.000
_cell.length_c   1.000
_cell.angle_alpha   90.00
_cell.angle_beta   90.00
_cell.angle_gamma   90.00
#
_symmetry.space_group_name_H-M   'P 1'
#
loop_
_entity.id
_entity.type
_entity.pdbx_description
1 polymer ?
#
loop_
_entity_poly.entity_id
_entity_poly.type
_entity_poly.pdbx_seq_one_letter_code
_entity_poly.pdbx_strand_id
1 'polypeptide(L)' 'MSLVPCRACGHKVDTSAEACPGCGATNPGRKMSRQQHDLIVLLIQLIVGTALLVGGGTLAWNAVGPIVKNQLSKPAN' A
#
# COMPACT_ATOMS: atom_id res chain seq x y z
N MET A 1 -1.48 23.77 -23.85
CA MET A 1 -1.43 23.71 -22.38
C MET A 1 -2.83 23.39 -21.88
N SER A 2 -3.01 22.41 -20.98
CA SER A 2 -4.32 22.13 -20.38
C SER A 2 -4.44 22.91 -19.08
N LEU A 3 -5.27 23.95 -19.07
CA LEU A 3 -5.57 24.70 -17.86
C LEU A 3 -6.60 23.92 -17.04
N VAL A 4 -6.25 23.58 -15.81
CA VAL A 4 -7.13 22.93 -14.84
C VAL A 4 -7.48 23.90 -13.71
N PRO A 5 -8.71 23.85 -13.18
CA PRO A 5 -9.08 24.69 -12.06
C PRO A 5 -8.33 24.22 -10.79
N CYS A 6 -7.73 25.16 -10.07
CA CYS A 6 -7.10 24.90 -8.78
C CYS A 6 -8.11 24.29 -7.81
N ARG A 7 -7.72 23.21 -7.13
CA ARG A 7 -8.55 22.50 -6.14
C ARG A 7 -9.03 23.36 -4.96
N ALA A 8 -8.32 24.44 -4.62
CA ALA A 8 -8.60 25.26 -3.44
C ALA A 8 -9.35 26.54 -3.78
N CYS A 9 -8.91 27.29 -4.79
CA CYS A 9 -9.49 28.60 -5.12
C CYS A 9 -10.21 28.65 -6.48
N GLY A 10 -10.18 27.58 -7.29
CA GLY A 10 -10.80 27.55 -8.61
C GLY A 10 -10.06 28.34 -9.70
N HIS A 11 -8.96 29.01 -9.37
CA HIS A 11 -8.14 29.75 -10.34
C HIS A 11 -7.57 28.80 -11.40
N LYS A 12 -7.61 29.17 -12.68
CA LYS A 12 -7.08 28.33 -13.75
C LYS A 12 -5.56 28.34 -13.71
N VAL A 13 -4.97 27.15 -13.62
CA VAL A 13 -3.52 26.96 -13.57
C VAL A 13 -3.12 25.85 -14.52
N ASP A 14 -1.89 25.88 -15.01
CA ASP A 14 -1.35 24.77 -15.79
C ASP A 14 -1.27 23.49 -14.95
N THR A 15 -1.52 22.35 -15.57
CA THR A 15 -1.40 21.03 -14.92
C THR A 15 -0.02 20.75 -14.34
N SER A 16 1.01 21.39 -14.89
CA SER A 16 2.40 21.27 -14.43
C SER A 16 2.80 22.31 -13.37
N ALA A 17 1.91 23.22 -12.97
CA ALA A 17 2.24 24.22 -11.96
C ALA A 17 2.44 23.56 -10.59
N GLU A 18 3.58 23.79 -9.95
CA GLU A 18 3.90 23.22 -8.63
C GLU A 18 3.07 23.85 -7.50
N ALA A 19 2.77 25.16 -7.63
CA ALA A 19 1.97 25.92 -6.69
C ALA A 19 0.99 26.84 -7.42
N CYS A 20 -0.18 27.05 -6.82
CA CYS A 20 -1.18 27.99 -7.33
C CYS A 20 -0.81 29.44 -6.95
N PRO A 21 -0.73 30.38 -7.90
CA PRO A 21 -0.36 31.78 -7.60
C PRO A 21 -1.42 32.53 -6.79
N GLY A 22 -2.68 32.09 -6.79
CA GLY A 22 -3.76 32.76 -6.07
C GLY A 22 -3.89 32.36 -4.60
N CYS A 23 -3.59 31.10 -4.26
CA CYS A 23 -3.85 30.57 -2.91
C CYS A 23 -2.67 29.80 -2.30
N GLY A 24 -1.57 29.58 -3.03
CA GLY A 24 -0.41 28.83 -2.55
C GLY A 24 -0.62 27.31 -2.46
N ALA A 25 -1.76 26.77 -2.89
CA ALA A 25 -2.00 25.33 -2.88
C ALA A 25 -0.97 24.60 -3.76
N THR A 26 -0.23 23.68 -3.17
CA THR A 26 0.72 22.81 -3.88
C THR A 26 -0.01 21.75 -4.69
N ASN A 27 0.54 21.40 -5.85
CA ASN A 27 -0.02 20.45 -6.81
C ASN A 27 -1.51 20.71 -7.13
N PRO A 28 -1.87 21.92 -7.61
CA PRO A 28 -3.27 22.30 -7.82
C PRO A 28 -3.98 21.45 -8.88
N GLY A 29 -3.24 20.90 -9.85
CA GLY A 29 -3.77 20.06 -10.93
C GLY A 29 -3.93 18.57 -10.58
N ARG A 30 -3.38 18.10 -9.45
CA ARG A 30 -3.60 16.72 -9.00
C ARG A 30 -4.79 16.68 -8.04
N LYS A 31 -5.90 16.14 -8.51
CA LYS A 31 -6.87 15.52 -7.60
C LYS A 31 -6.44 14.06 -7.42
N MET A 32 -5.95 13.72 -6.23
CA MET A 32 -5.89 12.30 -5.87
C MET A 32 -7.31 11.76 -6.01
N SER A 33 -7.54 10.89 -7.00
CA SER A 33 -8.85 10.25 -7.15
C SER A 33 -9.11 9.44 -5.89
N ARG A 34 -10.33 9.48 -5.37
CA ARG A 34 -10.72 8.68 -4.20
C ARG A 34 -10.44 7.18 -4.43
N GLN A 35 -10.55 6.76 -5.70
CA GLN A 35 -10.17 5.42 -6.17
C GLN A 35 -8.67 5.10 -6.00
N GLN A 36 -7.77 6.07 -6.23
CA GLN A 36 -6.33 5.84 -6.03
C GLN A 36 -5.99 5.71 -4.55
N HIS A 37 -6.61 6.51 -3.69
CA HIS A 37 -6.40 6.40 -2.25
C HIS A 37 -6.88 5.04 -1.72
N ASP A 38 -8.08 4.62 -2.12
CA ASP A 38 -8.64 3.33 -1.71
C ASP A 38 -7.80 2.14 -2.21
N LEU A 39 -7.31 2.20 -3.45
CA LEU A 39 -6.39 1.20 -3.99
C LEU A 39 -5.07 1.12 -3.21
N ILE A 40 -4.48 2.27 -2.84
CA ILE A 40 -3.25 2.31 -2.03
C ILE A 40 -3.49 1.66 -0.67
N VAL A 41 -4.62 1.98 -0.01
CA VAL A 41 -4.99 1.39 1.28
C VAL A 41 -5.17 -0.13 1.16
N LEU A 42 -5.86 -0.60 0.12
CA LEU A 42 -6.08 -2.03 -0.12
C LEU A 42 -4.76 -2.77 -0.33
N LEU A 43 -3.84 -2.20 -1.13
CA LEU A 43 -2.53 -2.80 -1.37
C LEU A 43 -1.70 -2.90 -0.09
N ILE A 44 -1.70 -1.85 0.75
CA ILE A 44 -1.01 -1.88 2.05
C ILE A 44 -1.60 -2.98 2.93
N GLN A 45 -2.93 -3.06 3.05
CA GLN A 45 -3.59 -4.08 3.86
C GLN A 45 -3.28 -5.50 3.37
N LEU A 46 -3.26 -5.71 2.05
CA LEU A 46 -2.91 -6.98 1.44
C LEU A 46 -1.46 -7.38 1.75
N ILE A 47 -0.51 -6.46 1.58
CA ILE A 47 0.91 -6.70 1.85
C ILE A 47 1.13 -7.03 3.32
N VAL A 48 0.56 -6.22 4.23
CA VAL A 48 0.69 -6.43 5.68
C VAL A 48 0.05 -7.76 6.09
N GLY A 49 -1.17 -8.06 5.61
CA GLY A 49 -1.85 -9.32 5.88
C GLY A 49 -1.05 -10.53 5.38
N THR A 50 -0.54 -10.46 4.15
CA THR A 50 0.28 -11.54 3.57
C THR A 50 1.60 -11.70 4.33
N ALA A 51 2.28 -10.62 4.70
CA ALA A 51 3.51 -10.67 5.48
C ALA A 51 3.30 -11.29 6.86
N LEU A 52 2.19 -10.98 7.53
CA LEU A 52 1.83 -11.60 8.81
C LEU A 52 1.54 -13.09 8.67
N LEU A 53 0.80 -13.50 7.62
CA LEU A 53 0.50 -14.90 7.36
C LEU A 53 1.77 -15.70 7.04
N VAL A 54 2.64 -15.18 6.16
CA VAL A 54 3.89 -15.84 5.77
C VAL A 54 4.88 -15.86 6.93
N GLY A 55 5.06 -14.74 7.63
CA GLY A 55 5.95 -14.64 8.78
C GLY A 55 5.49 -15.55 9.93
N GLY A 56 4.22 -15.47 10.30
CA GLY A 56 3.63 -16.33 11.33
C GLY A 56 3.68 -17.81 10.96
N GLY A 57 3.34 -18.15 9.71
CA GLY A 57 3.42 -19.53 9.20
C GLY A 57 4.84 -20.07 9.21
N THR A 58 5.82 -19.26 8.83
CA THR A 58 7.25 -19.65 8.86
C THR A 58 7.73 -19.92 10.28
N LEU A 59 7.38 -19.05 11.24
CA LEU A 59 7.72 -19.24 12.64
C LEU A 59 7.07 -20.51 13.21
N ALA A 60 5.79 -20.74 12.90
CA ALA A 60 5.08 -21.95 13.31
C ALA A 60 5.72 -23.20 12.70
N TRP A 61 6.07 -23.19 11.40
CA TRP A 61 6.73 -24.31 10.73
C TRP A 61 8.11 -24.61 11.31
N ASN A 62 8.88 -23.59 11.67
CA ASN A 62 10.19 -23.77 12.31
C ASN A 62 10.08 -24.42 13.70
N ALA A 63 8.98 -24.19 14.43
CA ALA A 63 8.72 -24.84 15.71
C ALA A 63 8.20 -26.28 15.55
N VAL A 64 7.29 -26.52 14.60
CA VAL A 64 6.61 -27.82 14.41
C VAL A 64 7.43 -28.79 13.55
N GLY A 65 8.18 -28.29 12.57
CA GLY A 65 9.04 -29.07 11.68
C GLY A 65 9.96 -30.09 12.36
N PRO A 66 10.72 -29.72 13.41
CA PRO A 66 11.56 -30.69 14.12
C PRO A 66 10.75 -31.77 14.84
N ILE A 67 9.57 -31.44 15.36
CA ILE A 67 8.68 -32.40 16.03
C ILE A 67 8.17 -33.44 15.02
N VAL A 68 7.67 -32.98 13.86
CA VAL A 68 7.19 -33.86 12.80
C VAL A 68 8.31 -34.76 12.28
N LYS A 69 9.51 -34.20 12.08
CA LYS A 69 10.68 -34.98 11.65
C LYS A 69 11.02 -36.10 12.65
N ASN A 70 10.99 -35.82 13.95
CA ASN A 70 11.26 -36.81 14.99
C ASN A 70 10.19 -37.91 15.05
N GLN A 71 8.92 -37.59 14.77
CA GLN A 71 7.85 -38.58 14.70
C GLN A 71 7.97 -39.47 13.46
N LEU A 72 8.32 -38.89 12.31
CA LEU A 72 8.51 -39.63 11.06
C LEU A 72 9.74 -40.54 11.08
N SER A 73 10.81 -40.15 11.79
CA SER A 73 12.01 -40.99 11.93
C SER A 73 11.86 -42.13 12.94
N LYS A 74 10.73 -42.20 13.67
CA LYS A 74 10.50 -43.29 14.62
C LYS A 74 10.21 -44.58 13.84
N PRO A 75 11.08 -45.60 13.89
CA PRO A 75 10.79 -46.86 13.21
C PRO A 75 9.56 -47.50 13.85
N ALA A 76 8.63 -47.95 13.00
CA ALA A 76 7.53 -48.80 13.42
C ALA A 76 8.12 -50.18 13.73
N ASN A 77 8.21 -50.51 15.02
CA ASN A 77 8.50 -51.86 15.47
C ASN A 77 7.39 -52.82 15.05
#